data_AF-A0A2M7TKT2-F1
#
_entry.id   AF-A0A2M7TKT2-F1
#
_cell.length_a   1.000
_cell.length_b   1.000
_cell.length_c   1.000
_cell.angle_alpha   90.00
_cell.angle_beta   90.00
_cell.angle_gamma   90.00
#
_symmetry.space_group_name_H-M   'P 1'
#
loop_
_entity.id
_entity.type
_entity.pdbx_description
1 polymer ?
#
loop_
_entity_poly.entity_id
_entity_poly.type
_entity_poly.pdbx_seq_one_letter_code
_entity_poly.pdbx_strand_id
1 'polypeptide(L)'
;MHNLIVEGIELVGKSYFIHDLWNAIENENNSGQGILDGCIWINTDVGLYGTQDGWQLIDKNVELAKVLTHRNIIFEKLHLTQHLYTQQKQKELFKRYDDILLSLGFKVIVLTIDEDESLIEKRLKERLQSNQSYKRIAKDPSWYLEKQAGLLEIASKTSLPVLKLNSLIIPHTLYKDALDWINN
;
A
#
# COMPACT_ATOMS: atom_id res chain seq x y z
N MET A 1 8.95 10.29 13.11
CA MET A 1 7.57 10.21 12.62
C MET A 1 7.60 9.70 11.20
N HIS A 2 6.76 8.72 10.90
CA HIS A 2 6.76 7.99 9.65
C HIS A 2 5.39 8.09 8.99
N ASN A 3 5.36 8.67 7.79
CA ASN A 3 4.18 8.79 6.95
C ASN A 3 4.40 7.88 5.74
N LEU A 4 3.71 6.75 5.71
CA LEU A 4 3.98 5.68 4.77
C LEU A 4 2.75 5.35 3.93
N ILE A 5 2.99 5.05 2.66
CA ILE A 5 2.02 4.41 1.78
C ILE A 5 2.60 3.05 1.41
N VAL A 6 1.88 1.98 1.71
CA VAL A 6 2.26 0.63 1.30
C VAL A 6 1.40 0.21 0.12
N GLU A 7 2.06 0.03 -1.02
CA GLU A 7 1.49 -0.33 -2.31
C GLU A 7 1.92 -1.73 -2.73
N GLY A 8 1.18 -2.28 -3.69
CA GLY A 8 1.40 -3.62 -4.23
C GLY A 8 0.09 -4.16 -4.79
N ILE A 9 0.15 -5.00 -5.81
CA ILE A 9 -1.03 -5.71 -6.32
C ILE A 9 -1.60 -6.67 -5.26
N GLU A 10 -2.77 -7.22 -5.51
CA GLU A 10 -3.30 -8.32 -4.71
C GLU A 10 -2.32 -9.51 -4.69
N LEU A 11 -2.42 -10.34 -3.65
CA LEU A 11 -1.62 -11.57 -3.49
C LEU A 11 -0.10 -11.39 -3.23
N VAL A 12 0.43 -10.16 -3.16
CA VAL A 12 1.86 -9.93 -2.80
C VAL A 12 2.14 -9.88 -1.30
N GLY A 13 1.18 -10.20 -0.44
CA GLY A 13 1.40 -10.25 1.02
C GLY A 13 1.39 -8.91 1.75
N LYS A 14 0.82 -7.84 1.16
CA LYS A 14 0.73 -6.50 1.80
C LYS A 14 0.26 -6.52 3.24
N SER A 15 -0.88 -7.14 3.55
CA SER A 15 -1.42 -7.12 4.91
C SER A 15 -0.51 -7.84 5.92
N TYR A 16 0.22 -8.87 5.48
CA TYR A 16 1.23 -9.54 6.30
C TYR A 16 2.40 -8.59 6.59
N PHE A 17 2.96 -7.96 5.55
CA PHE A 17 4.04 -6.99 5.69
C PHE A 17 3.66 -5.78 6.56
N ILE A 18 2.49 -5.18 6.31
CA ILE A 18 2.01 -4.00 7.03
C ILE A 18 1.81 -4.32 8.50
N HIS A 19 1.27 -5.50 8.83
CA HIS A 19 1.10 -5.91 10.22
C HIS A 19 2.44 -5.94 10.98
N ASP A 20 3.49 -6.52 10.40
CA ASP A 20 4.80 -6.58 11.05
C ASP A 20 5.46 -5.19 11.15
N LEU A 21 5.37 -4.38 10.09
CA LEU A 21 5.87 -3.00 10.08
C LEU A 21 5.14 -2.13 11.11
N TRP A 22 3.80 -2.20 11.12
CA TRP A 22 2.94 -1.48 12.05
C TRP A 22 3.26 -1.88 13.49
N ASN A 23 3.37 -3.18 13.79
CA ASN A 23 3.73 -3.64 15.13
C ASN A 23 5.08 -3.09 15.60
N ALA A 24 6.08 -3.02 14.71
CA ALA A 24 7.38 -2.47 15.07
C ALA A 24 7.27 -0.97 15.42
N ILE A 25 6.61 -0.18 14.57
CA ILE A 25 6.45 1.27 14.79
C ILE A 25 5.57 1.54 16.01
N GLU A 26 4.46 0.81 16.17
CA GLU A 26 3.54 0.91 17.31
C GLU A 26 4.28 0.68 18.63
N ASN A 27 5.04 -0.42 18.74
CA ASN A 27 5.72 -0.77 19.98
C ASN A 27 6.80 0.25 20.39
N GLU A 28 7.43 0.93 19.43
CA GLU A 28 8.43 1.95 19.70
C GLU A 28 7.81 3.31 20.10
N ASN A 29 6.58 3.58 19.68
CA ASN A 29 5.99 4.93 19.76
C ASN A 29 4.72 5.03 20.62
N ASN A 30 4.22 3.93 21.18
CA ASN A 30 3.01 3.97 22.00
C ASN A 30 3.22 4.69 23.34
N SER A 31 2.14 5.24 23.88
CA SER A 31 2.15 6.00 25.14
C SER A 31 2.16 5.12 26.40
N GLY A 32 2.03 3.80 26.27
CA GLY A 32 2.08 2.86 27.37
C GLY A 32 1.18 1.63 27.19
N GLN A 33 1.01 0.87 28.27
CA GLN A 33 0.23 -0.36 28.24
C GLN A 33 -1.26 -0.10 27.96
N GLY A 34 -1.83 -0.88 27.03
CA GLY A 34 -3.27 -0.90 26.74
C GLY A 34 -3.76 0.18 25.78
N ILE A 35 -2.87 0.97 25.18
CA ILE A 35 -3.19 2.01 24.19
C ILE A 35 -2.47 1.68 22.87
N LEU A 36 -3.20 1.75 21.75
CA LEU A 36 -2.66 1.58 20.40
C LEU A 36 -2.59 2.95 19.70
N ASP A 37 -1.63 3.79 20.09
CA ASP A 37 -1.49 5.17 19.60
C ASP A 37 -0.10 5.51 19.05
N GLY A 38 0.78 4.51 18.90
CA GLY A 38 2.11 4.66 18.32
C GLY A 38 2.09 4.76 16.79
N CYS A 39 1.14 4.12 16.12
CA CYS A 39 0.99 4.12 14.67
C CYS A 39 -0.46 3.86 14.25
N ILE A 40 -0.94 4.62 13.27
CA ILE A 40 -2.29 4.47 12.73
C ILE A 40 -2.21 3.77 11.38
N TRP A 41 -2.85 2.61 11.25
CA TRP A 41 -3.00 1.91 9.97
C TRP A 41 -4.40 2.14 9.39
N ILE A 42 -4.44 2.77 8.22
CA ILE A 42 -5.68 3.05 7.47
C ILE A 42 -5.69 2.18 6.22
N ASN A 43 -6.75 1.38 6.07
CA ASN A 43 -6.93 0.47 4.95
C ASN A 43 -8.14 0.90 4.10
N THR A 44 -7.93 0.90 2.78
CA THR A 44 -9.01 1.09 1.80
C THR A 44 -9.02 -0.07 0.80
N ASP A 45 -10.20 -0.65 0.57
CA ASP A 45 -10.39 -1.70 -0.42
C ASP A 45 -10.23 -1.14 -1.86
N VAL A 46 -9.67 -1.96 -2.75
CA VAL A 46 -9.61 -1.66 -4.19
C VAL A 46 -11.00 -1.53 -4.79
N GLY A 47 -12.04 -2.10 -4.18
CA GLY A 47 -13.43 -1.91 -4.64
C GLY A 47 -13.89 -0.45 -4.69
N LEU A 48 -13.27 0.45 -3.93
CA LEU A 48 -13.53 1.91 -4.01
C LEU A 48 -12.53 2.62 -4.93
N TYR A 49 -11.28 2.18 -4.95
CA TYR A 49 -10.30 2.70 -5.88
C TYR A 49 -10.58 2.26 -7.34
N GLY A 50 -10.26 3.12 -8.29
CA GLY A 50 -10.62 2.96 -9.70
C GLY A 50 -12.04 3.40 -10.04
N THR A 51 -12.87 3.75 -9.05
CA THR A 51 -14.19 4.36 -9.25
C THR A 51 -14.10 5.89 -9.29
N GLN A 52 -15.24 6.56 -9.52
CA GLN A 52 -15.36 8.02 -9.44
C GLN A 52 -15.15 8.55 -8.02
N ASP A 53 -15.48 7.75 -7.01
CA ASP A 53 -15.38 8.14 -5.59
C ASP A 53 -13.94 8.09 -5.07
N GLY A 54 -13.05 7.33 -5.74
CA GLY A 54 -11.69 7.10 -5.25
C GLY A 54 -10.85 8.36 -5.06
N TRP A 55 -11.03 9.40 -5.90
CA TRP A 55 -10.33 10.68 -5.70
C TRP A 55 -10.91 11.51 -4.55
N GLN A 56 -12.21 11.40 -4.29
CA GLN A 56 -12.83 12.04 -3.12
C GLN A 56 -12.35 11.37 -1.84
N LEU A 57 -12.22 10.05 -1.86
CA LEU A 57 -11.66 9.30 -0.74
C LEU A 57 -10.20 9.66 -0.47
N ILE A 58 -9.38 9.83 -1.53
CA ILE A 58 -8.01 10.32 -1.38
C ILE A 58 -7.97 11.72 -0.76
N ASP A 59 -8.86 12.62 -1.17
CA ASP A 59 -8.98 13.95 -0.55
C ASP A 59 -9.21 13.83 0.96
N LYS A 60 -10.15 12.98 1.38
CA LYS A 60 -10.44 12.75 2.80
C LYS A 60 -9.31 12.09 3.57
N ASN A 61 -8.61 11.14 2.96
CA ASN A 61 -7.42 10.54 3.57
C ASN A 61 -6.29 11.56 3.73
N VAL A 62 -6.11 12.47 2.76
CA VAL A 62 -5.12 13.55 2.84
C VAL A 62 -5.50 14.60 3.87
N GLU A 63 -6.79 14.97 3.99
CA GLU A 63 -7.29 15.82 5.08
C GLU A 63 -7.01 15.19 6.45
N LEU A 64 -7.28 13.89 6.61
CA LEU A 64 -6.98 13.15 7.82
C LEU A 64 -5.48 13.15 8.14
N ALA A 65 -4.62 12.90 7.14
CA ALA A 65 -3.17 12.94 7.31
C ALA A 65 -2.66 14.31 7.78
N LYS A 66 -3.27 15.41 7.31
CA LYS A 66 -2.95 16.77 7.78
C LYS A 66 -3.28 16.99 9.25
N VAL A 67 -4.39 16.43 9.72
CA VAL A 67 -4.80 16.48 11.14
C VAL A 67 -3.85 15.64 12.01
N LEU A 68 -3.38 14.51 11.48
CA LEU A 68 -2.55 13.53 12.19
C LEU A 68 -1.05 13.70 11.95
N THR A 69 -0.59 14.89 11.53
CA THR A 69 0.83 15.19 11.24
C THR A 69 1.81 14.92 12.39
N HIS A 70 1.30 14.76 13.61
CA HIS A 70 2.06 14.47 14.83
C HIS A 70 2.06 12.97 15.20
N ARG A 71 1.58 12.09 14.33
CA ARG A 71 1.48 10.64 14.54
C ARG A 71 2.15 9.88 13.39
N ASN A 72 2.54 8.63 13.63
CA ASN A 72 2.95 7.74 12.55
C ASN A 72 1.70 7.22 11.82
N ILE A 73 1.70 7.22 10.49
CA ILE A 73 0.56 6.82 9.67
C ILE A 73 1.03 5.85 8.57
N ILE A 74 0.28 4.77 8.38
CA ILE A 74 0.41 3.85 7.26
C ILE A 74 -0.91 3.82 6.50
N PHE A 75 -0.89 4.22 5.23
CA PHE A 75 -1.97 3.93 4.30
C PHE A 75 -1.69 2.62 3.57
N GLU A 76 -2.58 1.63 3.67
CA GLU A 76 -2.63 0.52 2.71
C GLU A 76 -3.35 1.00 1.45
N LYS A 77 -2.57 1.24 0.39
CA LYS A 77 -2.99 1.82 -0.90
C LYS A 77 -3.47 3.27 -0.79
N LEU A 78 -3.16 4.07 -1.82
CA LEU A 78 -3.66 5.44 -1.93
C LEU A 78 -3.77 5.89 -3.40
N HIS A 79 -3.13 7.00 -3.78
CA HIS A 79 -3.25 7.61 -5.10
C HIS A 79 -2.62 6.80 -6.22
N LEU A 80 -1.59 6.00 -5.94
CA LEU A 80 -0.99 5.09 -6.92
C LEU A 80 -2.01 4.01 -7.33
N THR A 81 -2.63 3.34 -6.35
CA THR A 81 -3.70 2.36 -6.60
C THR A 81 -4.90 2.98 -7.33
N GLN A 82 -5.38 4.17 -6.93
CA GLN A 82 -6.44 4.87 -7.67
C GLN A 82 -6.04 5.13 -9.12
N HIS A 83 -4.82 5.60 -9.35
CA HIS A 83 -4.33 5.88 -10.69
C HIS A 83 -4.15 4.60 -11.51
N LEU A 84 -3.75 3.49 -10.90
CA LEU A 84 -3.61 2.20 -11.55
C LEU A 84 -4.96 1.69 -12.07
N TYR A 85 -5.97 1.65 -11.21
CA TYR A 85 -7.25 1.01 -11.50
C TYR A 85 -8.28 1.89 -12.19
N THR A 86 -8.15 3.22 -12.14
CA THR A 86 -9.07 4.10 -12.88
C THR A 86 -8.93 3.93 -14.39
N GLN A 87 -10.05 3.84 -15.10
CA GLN A 87 -10.11 3.87 -16.56
C GLN A 87 -9.79 5.28 -17.09
N GLN A 88 -10.22 6.32 -16.37
CA GLN A 88 -9.97 7.71 -16.73
C GLN A 88 -8.73 8.20 -15.98
N LYS A 89 -7.59 8.29 -16.68
CA LYS A 89 -6.34 8.76 -16.10
C LYS A 89 -6.41 10.26 -15.82
N GLN A 90 -6.63 10.61 -14.55
CA GLN A 90 -6.67 12.00 -14.08
C GLN A 90 -5.27 12.43 -13.64
N LYS A 91 -4.40 12.71 -14.61
CA LYS A 91 -2.98 13.05 -14.37
C LYS A 91 -2.80 14.27 -13.46
N GLU A 92 -3.63 15.28 -13.62
CA GLU A 92 -3.59 16.50 -12.79
C GLU A 92 -3.90 16.21 -11.33
N LEU A 93 -4.91 15.38 -11.05
CA LEU A 93 -5.22 14.97 -9.67
C LEU A 93 -4.11 14.11 -9.08
N PHE A 94 -3.56 13.18 -9.88
CA PHE A 94 -2.43 12.38 -9.44
C PHE A 94 -1.27 13.28 -9.01
N LYS A 95 -0.84 14.22 -9.87
CA LYS A 95 0.26 15.14 -9.57
C LYS A 95 -0.03 16.01 -8.35
N ARG A 96 -1.27 16.54 -8.25
CA ARG A 96 -1.71 17.34 -7.09
C ARG A 96 -1.56 16.58 -5.78
N TYR A 97 -2.09 15.36 -5.70
CA TYR A 97 -2.02 14.58 -4.45
C TYR A 97 -0.61 14.09 -4.16
N ASP A 98 0.15 13.76 -5.20
CA ASP A 98 1.57 13.41 -5.08
C ASP A 98 2.37 14.54 -4.43
N ASP A 99 2.18 15.79 -4.89
CA ASP A 99 2.84 16.97 -4.31
C ASP A 99 2.42 17.24 -2.86
N ILE A 100 1.12 17.10 -2.57
CA ILE A 100 0.63 17.27 -1.20
C ILE A 100 1.24 16.21 -0.28
N LEU A 101 1.24 14.95 -0.68
CA LEU A 101 1.81 13.85 0.10
C LEU A 101 3.32 14.04 0.30
N LEU A 102 4.04 14.52 -0.72
CA LEU A 102 5.46 14.85 -0.62
C LEU A 102 5.69 15.94 0.42
N SER A 103 4.87 17.00 0.41
CA SER A 103 4.96 18.08 1.40
C SER A 103 4.66 17.64 2.84
N LEU A 104 3.88 16.56 2.98
CA LEU A 104 3.58 15.91 4.26
C LEU A 104 4.64 14.87 4.65
N GLY A 105 5.71 14.71 3.86
CA GLY A 105 6.81 13.79 4.14
C GLY A 105 6.45 12.32 3.92
N PHE A 106 5.46 12.02 3.07
CA PHE A 106 5.13 10.63 2.76
C PHE A 106 6.23 9.94 1.96
N LYS A 107 6.48 8.68 2.31
CA LYS A 107 7.34 7.74 1.60
C LYS A 107 6.50 6.54 1.12
N VAL A 108 6.87 5.92 -0.01
CA VAL A 108 6.14 4.77 -0.59
C VAL A 108 6.97 3.50 -0.46
N ILE A 109 6.35 2.42 0.00
CA ILE A 109 6.90 1.07 -0.06
C ILE A 109 6.07 0.27 -1.06
N VAL A 110 6.70 -0.26 -2.11
CA VAL A 110 6.05 -1.09 -3.12
C VAL A 110 6.48 -2.54 -2.93
N LEU A 111 5.54 -3.40 -2.58
CA LEU A 111 5.76 -4.84 -2.56
C LEU A 111 5.54 -5.44 -3.95
N THR A 112 6.49 -6.26 -4.37
CA THR A 112 6.45 -7.01 -5.63
C THR A 112 6.61 -8.51 -5.39
N ILE A 113 6.40 -9.29 -6.43
CA ILE A 113 6.86 -10.66 -6.58
C ILE A 113 7.62 -10.80 -7.90
N ASP A 114 8.32 -11.91 -8.11
CA ASP A 114 8.85 -12.26 -9.41
C ASP A 114 7.70 -12.49 -10.42
N GLU A 115 8.00 -12.33 -11.70
CA GLU A 115 7.07 -12.60 -12.80
C GLU A 115 6.83 -14.12 -12.95
N ASP A 116 6.17 -14.71 -11.95
CA ASP A 116 5.89 -16.13 -11.83
C ASP A 116 4.39 -16.34 -11.61
N GLU A 117 3.69 -16.73 -12.68
CA GLU A 117 2.26 -17.05 -12.62
C GLU A 117 1.95 -18.20 -11.66
N SER A 118 2.87 -19.16 -11.48
CA SER A 118 2.66 -20.32 -10.60
C SER A 118 2.60 -19.91 -9.12
N LEU A 119 3.40 -18.91 -8.73
CA LEU A 119 3.33 -18.32 -7.40
C LEU A 119 1.99 -17.62 -7.16
N ILE A 120 1.52 -16.84 -8.14
CA ILE A 120 0.20 -16.19 -8.06
C ILE A 120 -0.91 -17.23 -7.99
N GLU A 121 -0.87 -18.27 -8.82
CA GLU A 121 -1.87 -19.34 -8.83
C GLU A 121 -1.96 -20.02 -7.46
N LYS A 122 -0.81 -20.35 -6.86
CA LYS A 122 -0.76 -20.92 -5.51
C LYS A 122 -1.41 -20.00 -4.48
N ARG A 123 -1.04 -18.72 -4.45
CA ARG A 123 -1.58 -17.74 -3.49
C ARG A 123 -3.06 -17.44 -3.73
N LEU A 124 -3.50 -17.43 -4.99
CA LEU A 124 -4.89 -17.26 -5.35
C LEU A 124 -5.72 -18.43 -4.82
N LYS A 125 -5.25 -19.67 -4.98
CA LYS A 125 -5.91 -20.86 -4.44
C LYS A 125 -6.09 -20.78 -2.93
N GLU A 126 -5.04 -20.41 -2.19
CA GLU A 126 -5.08 -20.20 -0.73
C GLU A 126 -6.06 -19.08 -0.35
N ARG A 127 -6.07 -17.96 -1.09
CA ARG A 127 -6.99 -16.85 -0.85
C ARG A 127 -8.45 -17.25 -1.10
N LEU A 128 -8.74 -18.01 -2.14
CA LEU A 128 -10.09 -18.46 -2.49
C LEU A 128 -10.66 -19.47 -1.48
N GLN A 129 -9.80 -20.20 -0.77
CA GLN A 129 -10.19 -21.09 0.33
C GLN A 129 -10.54 -20.31 1.60
N SER A 130 -9.78 -19.25 1.90
CA SER A 130 -9.91 -18.47 3.13
C SER A 130 -10.91 -17.31 3.06
N ASN A 131 -11.19 -16.77 1.86
CA ASN A 131 -12.09 -15.63 1.67
C ASN A 131 -13.04 -15.88 0.48
N GLN A 132 -14.26 -16.32 0.78
CA GLN A 132 -15.26 -16.63 -0.25
C GLN A 132 -15.63 -15.43 -1.13
N SER A 133 -15.70 -14.23 -0.55
CA SER A 133 -15.99 -12.99 -1.27
C SER A 133 -14.95 -12.68 -2.36
N TYR A 134 -13.71 -13.12 -2.19
CA TYR A 134 -12.64 -12.90 -3.16
C TYR A 134 -12.92 -13.56 -4.52
N LYS A 135 -13.74 -14.62 -4.55
CA LYS A 135 -14.20 -15.27 -5.80
C LYS A 135 -14.85 -14.28 -6.79
N ARG A 136 -15.46 -13.21 -6.30
CA ARG A 136 -16.15 -12.21 -7.13
C ARG A 136 -15.19 -11.33 -7.94
N ILE A 137 -13.96 -11.20 -7.48
CA ILE A 137 -12.97 -10.27 -8.02
C ILE A 137 -11.69 -10.96 -8.50
N ALA A 138 -11.56 -12.26 -8.28
CA ALA A 138 -10.43 -13.05 -8.73
C ALA A 138 -10.22 -12.92 -10.25
N LYS A 139 -8.95 -12.84 -10.64
CA LYS A 139 -8.50 -12.73 -12.04
C LYS A 139 -7.52 -13.85 -12.35
N ASP A 140 -7.16 -13.97 -13.63
CA ASP A 140 -6.10 -14.88 -14.05
C ASP A 140 -4.74 -14.39 -13.54
N PRO A 141 -3.77 -15.29 -13.26
CA PRO A 141 -2.44 -14.92 -12.78
C PRO A 141 -1.75 -13.81 -13.59
N SER A 142 -1.81 -13.89 -14.91
CA SER A 142 -1.26 -12.90 -15.84
C SER A 142 -1.79 -11.49 -15.62
N TRP A 143 -3.07 -11.35 -15.25
CA TRP A 143 -3.67 -10.05 -14.96
C TRP A 143 -3.00 -9.37 -13.77
N TYR A 144 -2.67 -10.13 -12.72
CA TYR A 144 -1.98 -9.57 -11.56
C TYR A 144 -0.57 -9.09 -11.94
N LEU A 145 0.17 -9.89 -12.71
CA LEU A 145 1.50 -9.50 -13.19
C LEU A 145 1.45 -8.24 -14.07
N GLU A 146 0.44 -8.11 -14.94
CA GLU A 146 0.21 -6.89 -15.72
C GLU A 146 -0.03 -5.67 -14.80
N LYS A 147 -0.84 -5.83 -13.74
CA LYS A 147 -1.04 -4.75 -12.77
C LYS A 147 0.20 -4.43 -11.96
N GLN A 148 1.07 -5.40 -11.70
CA GLN A 148 2.35 -5.15 -11.04
C GLN A 148 3.24 -4.30 -11.93
N ALA A 149 3.35 -4.64 -13.21
CA ALA A 149 4.11 -3.85 -14.19
C ALA A 149 3.57 -2.42 -14.27
N GLY A 150 2.23 -2.25 -14.36
CA GLY A 150 1.60 -0.94 -14.36
C GLY A 150 1.84 -0.14 -13.07
N LEU A 151 1.79 -0.79 -11.90
CA LEU A 151 2.09 -0.16 -10.63
C LEU A 151 3.55 0.33 -10.58
N LEU A 152 4.49 -0.48 -11.06
CA LEU A 152 5.91 -0.12 -11.11
C LEU A 152 6.18 1.07 -12.04
N GLU A 153 5.45 1.16 -13.15
CA GLU A 153 5.49 2.32 -14.06
C GLU A 153 4.93 3.58 -13.41
N ILE A 154 3.85 3.47 -12.62
CA ILE A 154 3.30 4.62 -11.88
C ILE A 154 4.26 5.01 -10.74
N ALA A 155 4.83 4.04 -10.04
CA ALA A 155 5.80 4.28 -8.97
C ALA A 155 7.12 4.89 -9.47
N SER A 156 7.46 4.78 -10.77
CA SER A 156 8.59 5.52 -11.33
C SER A 156 8.26 6.97 -11.70
N LYS A 157 6.98 7.37 -11.66
CA LYS A 157 6.50 8.70 -12.01
C LYS A 157 6.09 9.55 -10.80
N THR A 158 5.97 8.95 -9.63
CA THR A 158 5.76 9.69 -8.37
C THR A 158 7.03 10.45 -7.99
N SER A 159 6.85 11.59 -7.35
CA SER A 159 7.89 12.39 -6.71
C SER A 159 8.21 11.92 -5.28
N LEU A 160 7.39 11.03 -4.72
CA LEU A 160 7.61 10.46 -3.39
C LEU A 160 8.84 9.53 -3.41
N PRO A 161 9.64 9.50 -2.33
CA PRO A 161 10.68 8.48 -2.18
C PRO A 161 10.06 7.08 -2.20
N VAL A 162 10.65 6.16 -2.97
CA VAL A 162 10.12 4.80 -3.15
C VAL A 162 11.15 3.75 -2.74
N LEU A 163 10.73 2.83 -1.87
CA LEU A 163 11.41 1.57 -1.60
C LEU A 163 10.66 0.42 -2.28
N LYS A 164 11.37 -0.41 -3.06
CA LYS A 164 10.80 -1.63 -3.66
C LYS A 164 11.30 -2.85 -2.91
N LEU A 165 10.41 -3.74 -2.50
CA LEU A 165 10.74 -4.96 -1.77
C LEU A 165 10.06 -6.17 -2.42
N ASN A 166 10.81 -7.26 -2.58
CA ASN A 166 10.32 -8.46 -3.24
C ASN A 166 9.83 -9.50 -2.21
N SER A 167 8.53 -9.74 -2.16
CA SER A 167 7.83 -10.63 -1.23
C SER A 167 7.63 -12.02 -1.84
N LEU A 168 8.70 -12.69 -2.28
CA LEU A 168 8.63 -14.04 -2.87
C LEU A 168 8.15 -15.09 -1.87
N ILE A 169 8.69 -15.02 -0.66
CA ILE A 169 8.45 -15.99 0.40
C ILE A 169 7.64 -15.30 1.49
N ILE A 170 6.56 -15.94 1.95
CA ILE A 170 5.82 -15.55 3.15
C ILE A 170 5.84 -16.77 4.07
N PRO A 171 6.22 -16.64 5.36
CA PRO A 171 6.59 -15.40 6.06
C PRO A 171 7.96 -14.81 5.63
N HIS A 172 8.14 -13.50 5.84
CA HIS A 172 9.39 -12.77 5.56
C HIS A 172 9.67 -11.67 6.59
N THR A 173 10.91 -11.20 6.66
CA THR A 173 11.33 -10.09 7.54
C THR A 173 11.56 -8.77 6.82
N LEU A 174 10.98 -8.58 5.63
CA LEU A 174 11.14 -7.38 4.79
C LEU A 174 10.79 -6.06 5.51
N TYR A 175 9.98 -6.12 6.57
CA TYR A 175 9.66 -4.93 7.36
C TYR A 175 10.92 -4.32 8.01
N LYS A 176 11.97 -5.11 8.27
CA LYS A 176 13.25 -4.61 8.81
C LYS A 176 13.96 -3.71 7.80
N ASP A 177 14.02 -4.14 6.54
CA ASP A 177 14.60 -3.35 5.46
C ASP A 177 13.83 -2.03 5.28
N ALA A 178 12.50 -2.06 5.46
CA ALA A 178 11.68 -0.86 5.46
C ALA A 178 11.97 0.05 6.66
N LEU A 179 12.13 -0.49 7.88
CA LEU A 179 12.51 0.28 9.06
C LEU A 179 13.88 0.96 8.89
N ASP A 180 14.86 0.23 8.38
CA ASP A 180 16.19 0.78 8.09
C ASP A 180 16.10 1.92 7.07
N TRP A 181 15.29 1.76 6.02
CA TRP A 181 15.12 2.80 5.00
C TRP A 181 14.34 4.03 5.47
N ILE A 182 13.32 3.88 6.32
CA ILE A 182 12.55 5.04 6.78
C ILE A 182 13.30 5.87 7.82
N ASN A 183 14.25 5.26 8.55
CA ASN A 183 15.09 5.89 9.56
C ASN A 183 16.34 6.58 8.98
N ASN A 184 16.65 6.33 7.71
CA ASN A 184 17.65 7.05 6.93
C ASN A 184 17.01 8.13 6.03
#